data_AF-A0A9P5YVA8-F1
#
_entry.id   AF-A0A9P5YVA8-F1
#
_cell.length_a   1.000
_cell.length_b   1.000
_cell.length_c   1.000
_cell.angle_alpha   90.00
_cell.angle_beta   90.00
_cell.angle_gamma   90.00
#
_symmetry.space_group_name_H-M   'P 1'
#
loop_
_entity.id
_entity.type
_entity.pdbx_description
1 polymer ?
#
loop_
_entity_poly.entity_id
_entity_poly.type
_entity_poly.pdbx_seq_one_letter_code
_entity_poly.pdbx_strand_id
1 'polypeptide(L)'
;MRCYLSFLAGIFAYGIMKGSAQLPLPGSIPIVGIYKQLYDLCENAGPQAYVGVLYGNDSYYMTFNYTDCYPYRIDNEQAKEAVFCRAATCFSHPTLDCEGGAVPPVGVPVPPGTVLPNVADFVEFLGDSASCITDELSDL
;
A
#
# COMPACT_ATOMS: atom_id res chain seq x y z
N MET A 1 11.35 28.81 55.77
CA MET A 1 12.19 28.11 54.77
C MET A 1 12.80 29.15 53.85
N ARG A 2 14.13 29.27 53.90
CA ARG A 2 15.01 30.03 52.98
C ARG A 2 15.00 29.33 51.59
N CYS A 3 15.31 29.92 50.44
CA CYS A 3 16.39 30.85 50.12
C CYS A 3 16.17 31.52 48.74
N TYR A 4 16.84 32.66 48.57
CA TYR A 4 16.90 33.58 47.42
C TYR A 4 17.78 33.07 46.25
N LEU A 5 17.55 33.71 45.09
CA LEU A 5 18.42 33.84 43.90
C LEU A 5 19.93 33.85 44.16
N SER A 6 20.72 33.21 43.27
CA SER A 6 21.87 33.85 42.60
C SER A 6 22.45 33.01 41.46
N PHE A 7 22.81 33.72 40.40
CA PHE A 7 23.53 33.34 39.18
C PHE A 7 24.96 32.82 39.44
N LEU A 8 25.49 31.92 38.60
CA LEU A 8 26.62 32.19 37.67
C LEU A 8 27.26 30.89 37.10
N ALA A 9 27.33 30.86 35.76
CA ALA A 9 28.46 30.48 34.89
C ALA A 9 29.11 29.07 34.91
N GLY A 10 29.34 28.53 33.71
CA GLY A 10 30.36 27.48 33.45
C GLY A 10 29.94 26.42 32.42
N ILE A 11 29.92 26.73 31.10
CA ILE A 11 30.94 26.35 30.09
C ILE A 11 30.77 24.92 29.50
N PHE A 12 30.45 24.92 28.21
CA PHE A 12 30.85 24.00 27.13
C PHE A 12 31.05 22.50 27.43
N ALA A 13 30.14 21.69 26.89
CA ALA A 13 30.51 20.45 26.21
C ALA A 13 29.70 20.33 24.92
N TYR A 14 30.28 20.85 23.83
CA TYR A 14 29.87 20.54 22.46
C TYR A 14 30.12 19.05 22.20
N GLY A 15 29.08 18.23 22.41
CA GLY A 15 29.04 16.86 21.90
C GLY A 15 28.59 16.87 20.45
N ILE A 16 29.54 16.94 19.51
CA ILE A 16 29.29 16.74 18.09
C ILE A 16 28.99 15.24 17.87
N MET A 17 27.71 14.86 17.91
CA MET A 17 27.27 13.66 17.20
C MET A 17 27.06 14.06 15.74
N LYS A 18 28.10 13.77 14.95
CA LYS A 18 28.15 13.87 13.50
C LYS A 18 27.28 12.75 12.90
N GLY A 19 25.97 12.83 13.09
CA GLY A 19 24.99 12.09 12.31
C GLY A 19 24.62 12.97 11.14
N SER A 20 25.07 12.62 9.94
CA SER A 20 24.67 13.25 8.68
C SER A 20 23.15 13.16 8.53
N ALA A 21 22.45 14.22 8.94
CA ALA A 21 21.06 14.46 8.58
C ALA A 21 21.04 14.75 7.08
N GLN A 22 20.90 13.70 6.28
CA GLN A 22 20.66 13.82 4.86
C GLN A 22 19.23 14.36 4.71
N LEU A 23 19.11 15.61 4.26
CA LEU A 23 17.84 16.19 3.87
C LEU A 23 17.21 15.29 2.80
N PRO A 24 15.96 14.81 2.97
CA PRO A 24 15.30 14.06 1.91
C PRO A 24 15.18 14.98 0.68
N LEU A 25 15.71 14.49 -0.44
CA LEU A 25 15.54 15.14 -1.74
C LEU A 25 14.04 15.25 -2.04
N PRO A 26 13.54 16.40 -2.53
CA PRO A 26 12.16 16.53 -2.94
C PRO A 26 11.93 15.59 -4.14
N GLY A 27 11.23 14.48 -3.91
CA GLY A 27 10.85 13.53 -4.95
C GLY A 27 11.25 12.06 -4.74
N SER A 28 11.67 11.64 -3.54
CA SER A 28 11.84 10.21 -3.25
C SER A 28 11.25 9.85 -1.89
N ILE A 29 10.00 9.42 -1.89
CA ILE A 29 9.46 8.67 -0.75
C ILE A 29 10.17 7.32 -0.78
N PRO A 30 10.82 6.87 0.31
CA PRO A 30 11.42 5.55 0.32
C PRO A 30 10.30 4.53 0.11
N ILE A 31 10.34 3.78 -0.98
CA ILE A 31 9.35 2.75 -1.36
C ILE A 31 9.06 1.79 -0.19
N VAL A 32 10.08 1.55 0.66
CA VAL A 32 9.96 0.77 1.90
C VAL A 32 8.92 1.31 2.87
N GLY A 33 8.74 2.63 2.93
CA GLY A 33 7.78 3.30 3.80
C GLY A 33 6.34 3.11 3.34
N ILE A 34 6.08 3.18 2.04
CA ILE A 34 4.74 2.96 1.47
C ILE A 34 4.38 1.48 1.54
N TYR A 35 5.33 0.59 1.20
CA TYR A 35 5.16 -0.86 1.34
C TYR A 35 4.68 -1.24 2.74
N LYS A 36 5.39 -0.78 3.78
CA LYS A 36 5.04 -1.12 5.16
C LYS A 36 3.67 -0.57 5.54
N GLN A 37 3.36 0.66 5.12
CA GLN A 37 2.05 1.26 5.41
C GLN A 37 0.90 0.47 4.78
N LEU A 38 1.02 0.09 3.50
CA LEU A 38 -0.01 -0.68 2.81
C LEU A 38 -0.12 -2.11 3.36
N TYR A 39 1.01 -2.75 3.67
CA TYR A 39 1.01 -4.08 4.28
C TYR A 39 0.35 -4.07 5.67
N ASP A 40 0.73 -3.13 6.53
CA ASP A 40 0.14 -2.98 7.86
C ASP A 40 -1.35 -2.60 7.77
N LEU A 41 -1.74 -1.74 6.82
CA LEU A 41 -3.13 -1.38 6.58
C LEU A 41 -3.97 -2.62 6.23
N CYS A 42 -3.46 -3.45 5.32
CA CYS A 42 -4.09 -4.69 4.90
C CYS A 42 -4.22 -5.70 6.06
N GLU A 43 -3.14 -5.95 6.80
CA GLU A 43 -3.17 -6.88 7.94
C GLU A 43 -4.13 -6.44 9.05
N ASN A 44 -4.24 -5.13 9.29
CA ASN A 44 -5.12 -4.58 10.33
C ASN A 44 -6.58 -4.42 9.90
N ALA A 45 -6.90 -4.44 8.59
CA ALA A 45 -8.26 -4.33 8.09
C ALA A 45 -9.12 -5.56 8.38
N GLY A 46 -8.49 -6.72 8.61
CA GLY A 46 -9.14 -7.93 9.07
C GLY A 46 -8.70 -9.18 8.30
N PRO A 47 -9.31 -10.35 8.61
CA PRO A 47 -8.91 -11.61 8.01
C PRO A 47 -9.35 -11.78 6.54
N GLN A 48 -10.35 -11.00 6.10
CA GLN A 48 -10.85 -11.07 4.72
C GLN A 48 -10.14 -10.10 3.78
N ALA A 49 -9.46 -9.09 4.32
CA ALA A 49 -8.68 -8.14 3.54
C ALA A 49 -7.39 -8.83 3.03
N TYR A 50 -7.14 -8.73 1.73
CA TYR A 50 -6.01 -9.41 1.08
C TYR A 50 -5.00 -8.44 0.45
N VAL A 51 -5.43 -7.22 0.14
CA VAL A 51 -4.60 -6.20 -0.51
C VAL A 51 -4.85 -4.82 0.10
N GLY A 52 -3.77 -4.06 0.28
CA GLY A 52 -3.79 -2.62 0.52
C GLY A 52 -3.38 -1.89 -0.76
N VAL A 53 -4.12 -0.85 -1.14
CA VAL A 53 -3.94 -0.12 -2.39
C VAL A 53 -3.80 1.37 -2.12
N LEU A 54 -2.85 1.98 -2.81
CA LEU A 54 -2.71 3.43 -2.91
C LEU A 54 -3.22 3.91 -4.27
N TYR A 55 -4.16 4.85 -4.25
CA TYR A 55 -4.62 5.58 -5.43
C TYR A 55 -4.04 6.99 -5.47
N GLY A 56 -3.79 7.47 -6.69
CA GLY A 56 -3.29 8.81 -6.93
C GLY A 56 -1.88 9.03 -6.36
N ASN A 57 -1.47 10.30 -6.25
CA ASN A 57 -0.16 10.67 -5.70
C ASN A 57 -0.23 10.73 -4.17
N ASP A 58 -0.35 9.57 -3.52
CA ASP A 58 -0.42 9.42 -2.05
C ASP A 58 -1.71 9.95 -1.41
N SER A 59 -2.78 10.13 -2.20
CA SER A 59 -4.02 10.78 -1.76
C SER A 59 -4.91 9.85 -0.94
N TYR A 60 -4.94 8.56 -1.29
CA TYR A 60 -6.01 7.68 -0.85
C TYR A 60 -5.56 6.22 -0.70
N TYR A 61 -5.76 5.69 0.51
CA TYR A 61 -5.41 4.33 0.88
C TYR A 61 -6.68 3.51 1.09
N MET A 62 -6.75 2.34 0.47
CA MET A 62 -7.89 1.43 0.61
C MET A 62 -7.43 0.00 0.84
N THR A 63 -8.34 -0.82 1.33
CA THR A 63 -8.18 -2.27 1.37
C THR A 63 -9.37 -2.92 0.69
N PHE A 64 -9.14 -4.07 0.07
CA PHE A 64 -10.18 -4.88 -0.55
C PHE A 64 -10.22 -6.26 0.10
N ASN A 65 -11.44 -6.77 0.30
CA ASN A 65 -11.65 -8.13 0.78
C ASN A 65 -11.76 -9.10 -0.38
N TYR A 66 -11.58 -10.38 -0.08
CA TYR A 66 -11.90 -11.42 -1.06
C TYR A 66 -13.32 -11.24 -1.59
N THR A 67 -13.50 -11.50 -2.88
CA THR A 67 -14.75 -11.31 -3.66
C THR A 67 -15.19 -9.85 -3.87
N ASP A 68 -14.55 -8.86 -3.25
CA ASP A 68 -14.79 -7.47 -3.59
C ASP A 68 -14.29 -7.19 -5.02
N CYS A 69 -15.00 -6.30 -5.72
CA CYS A 69 -14.48 -5.75 -6.96
C CYS A 69 -13.43 -4.69 -6.63
N TYR A 70 -12.22 -4.92 -7.09
CA TYR A 70 -11.07 -4.03 -6.99
C TYR A 70 -10.91 -3.25 -8.30
N PRO A 71 -11.41 -2.01 -8.41
CA PRO A 71 -11.24 -1.20 -9.60
C PRO A 71 -9.82 -0.64 -9.68
N TYR A 72 -9.20 -0.64 -10.86
CA TYR A 72 -7.87 -0.05 -11.01
C TYR A 72 -7.89 1.48 -11.02
N ARG A 73 -9.09 2.09 -11.10
CA ARG A 73 -9.31 3.53 -11.06
C ARG A 73 -10.53 3.88 -10.22
N ILE A 74 -10.41 4.90 -9.37
CA ILE A 74 -11.50 5.48 -8.58
C ILE A 74 -11.46 6.99 -8.76
N ASP A 75 -12.60 7.63 -9.05
CA ASP A 75 -12.69 9.09 -9.23
C ASP A 75 -11.64 9.69 -10.17
N ASN A 76 -11.32 8.95 -11.24
CA ASN A 76 -10.29 9.28 -12.24
C ASN A 76 -8.83 9.22 -11.74
N GLU A 77 -8.58 8.76 -10.52
CA GLU A 77 -7.24 8.44 -10.00
C GLU A 77 -6.91 6.96 -10.20
N GLN A 78 -5.71 6.67 -10.70
CA GLN A 78 -5.22 5.30 -10.90
C GLN A 78 -4.62 4.72 -9.63
N ALA A 79 -4.75 3.41 -9.45
CA ALA A 79 -3.99 2.66 -8.46
C ALA A 79 -2.49 2.72 -8.78
N LYS A 80 -1.72 3.34 -7.90
CA LYS A 80 -0.26 3.51 -8.02
C LYS A 80 0.51 2.36 -7.42
N GLU A 81 0.01 1.77 -6.35
CA GLU A 81 0.69 0.66 -5.71
C GLU A 81 -0.34 -0.22 -5.02
N ALA A 82 -0.19 -1.53 -5.17
CA ALA A 82 -0.93 -2.51 -4.41
C ALA A 82 0.04 -3.46 -3.70
N VAL A 83 -0.20 -3.71 -2.42
CA VAL A 83 0.57 -4.64 -1.60
C VAL A 83 -0.35 -5.70 -1.06
N PHE A 84 -0.10 -6.94 -1.46
CA PHE A 84 -0.87 -8.10 -1.04
C PHE A 84 -0.36 -8.56 0.31
N CYS A 85 -1.16 -8.48 1.37
CA CYS A 85 -0.78 -9.05 2.66
C CYS A 85 -1.10 -10.56 2.75
N ARG A 86 -2.00 -11.06 1.90
CA ARG A 86 -2.42 -12.47 1.84
C ARG A 86 -2.28 -13.04 0.43
N ALA A 87 -2.23 -14.36 0.33
CA ALA A 87 -2.34 -15.05 -0.94
C ALA A 87 -3.72 -14.83 -1.56
N ALA A 88 -3.77 -14.68 -2.89
CA ALA A 88 -5.02 -14.57 -3.61
C ALA A 88 -4.87 -15.08 -5.05
N THR A 89 -5.95 -15.62 -5.62
CA THR A 89 -6.07 -15.84 -7.06
C THR A 89 -6.97 -14.76 -7.65
N CYS A 90 -6.42 -13.93 -8.53
CA CYS A 90 -7.08 -12.74 -9.06
C CYS A 90 -7.52 -12.91 -10.52
N PHE A 91 -8.71 -12.43 -10.82
CA PHE A 91 -9.34 -12.47 -12.14
C PHE A 91 -9.55 -11.04 -12.61
N SER A 92 -8.97 -10.67 -13.74
CA SER A 92 -9.19 -9.35 -14.34
C SER A 92 -10.52 -9.31 -15.08
N HIS A 93 -11.22 -8.18 -15.01
CA HIS A 93 -12.49 -7.95 -15.67
C HIS A 93 -12.41 -6.74 -16.60
N PRO A 94 -13.15 -6.74 -17.73
CA PRO A 94 -13.06 -5.67 -18.73
C PRO A 94 -13.76 -4.37 -18.33
N THR A 95 -14.50 -4.36 -17.22
CA THR A 95 -15.30 -3.22 -16.74
C THR A 95 -14.84 -2.83 -15.33
N LEU A 96 -15.23 -1.64 -14.86
CA LEU A 96 -14.85 -1.13 -13.53
C LEU A 96 -15.62 -1.79 -12.38
N ASP A 97 -16.77 -2.39 -12.65
CA ASP A 97 -17.69 -3.01 -11.69
C ASP A 97 -17.59 -4.55 -11.68
N CYS A 98 -16.54 -5.10 -12.31
CA CYS A 98 -16.31 -6.53 -12.46
C CYS A 98 -17.44 -7.26 -13.23
N GLU A 99 -18.22 -6.53 -14.02
CA GLU A 99 -19.18 -7.10 -14.96
C GLU A 99 -18.50 -7.61 -16.24
N GLY A 100 -19.12 -8.61 -16.87
CA GLY A 100 -18.47 -9.34 -17.95
C GLY A 100 -17.42 -10.29 -17.38
N GLY A 101 -17.43 -11.54 -17.87
CA GLY A 101 -16.57 -12.58 -17.33
C GLY A 101 -15.09 -12.22 -17.34
N ALA A 102 -14.31 -12.94 -16.54
CA ALA A 102 -12.88 -12.70 -16.42
C ALA A 102 -12.15 -12.80 -17.77
N VAL A 103 -11.23 -11.86 -18.03
CA VAL A 103 -10.40 -11.82 -19.24
C VAL A 103 -8.93 -11.63 -18.84
N PRO A 104 -8.04 -12.60 -19.11
CA PRO A 104 -8.34 -13.96 -19.56
C PRO A 104 -9.19 -14.72 -18.52
N PRO A 105 -9.90 -15.79 -18.92
CA PRO A 105 -10.79 -16.53 -18.02
C PRO A 105 -10.05 -17.36 -16.95
N VAL A 106 -8.74 -17.21 -16.84
CA VAL A 106 -7.87 -17.93 -15.92
C VAL A 106 -7.34 -16.95 -14.89
N GLY A 107 -7.51 -17.29 -13.62
CA GLY A 107 -7.03 -16.50 -12.50
C GLY A 107 -5.51 -16.53 -12.39
N VAL A 108 -4.93 -15.43 -11.93
CA VAL A 108 -3.50 -15.27 -11.69
C VAL A 108 -3.24 -15.42 -10.19
N PRO A 109 -2.44 -16.40 -9.75
CA PRO A 109 -2.07 -16.53 -8.35
C PRO A 109 -1.09 -15.43 -7.95
N VAL A 110 -1.35 -14.80 -6.80
CA VAL A 110 -0.56 -13.72 -6.22
C VAL A 110 -0.19 -14.10 -4.79
N PRO A 111 1.09 -14.33 -4.49
CA PRO A 111 1.53 -14.68 -3.15
C PRO A 111 1.52 -13.48 -2.19
N PRO A 112 1.50 -13.70 -0.87
CA PRO A 112 1.59 -12.62 0.13
C PRO A 112 2.95 -11.92 0.07
N GLY A 113 2.96 -10.63 0.37
CA GLY A 113 4.11 -9.74 0.24
C GLY A 113 4.36 -9.24 -1.19
N THR A 114 3.56 -9.66 -2.17
CA THR A 114 3.70 -9.16 -3.55
C THR A 114 3.37 -7.68 -3.62
N VAL A 115 4.23 -6.93 -4.31
CA VAL A 115 4.04 -5.52 -4.60
C VAL A 115 3.81 -5.36 -6.10
N LEU A 116 2.70 -4.71 -6.46
CA LEU A 116 2.38 -4.34 -7.84
C LEU A 116 2.51 -2.82 -7.98
N PRO A 117 3.68 -2.32 -8.38
CA PRO A 117 3.85 -0.91 -8.70
C PRO A 117 3.15 -0.58 -10.02
N ASN A 118 2.47 0.55 -10.02
CA ASN A 118 1.63 1.04 -11.11
C ASN A 118 0.69 -0.03 -11.65
N VAL A 119 -0.20 -0.53 -10.77
CA VAL A 119 -1.17 -1.58 -11.09
C VAL A 119 -1.80 -1.29 -12.46
N ALA A 120 -2.31 -0.08 -12.68
CA ALA A 120 -2.93 0.34 -13.94
C ALA A 120 -2.12 0.02 -15.21
N ASP A 121 -0.79 0.24 -15.28
CA ASP A 121 -0.02 -0.02 -16.51
C ASP A 121 0.09 -1.51 -16.84
N PHE A 122 0.14 -2.38 -15.83
CA PHE A 122 0.23 -3.81 -16.04
C PHE A 122 -1.13 -4.44 -16.33
N VAL A 123 -2.20 -3.88 -15.73
CA VAL A 123 -3.56 -4.42 -15.89
C VAL A 123 -4.43 -3.68 -16.90
N GLU A 124 -4.09 -2.50 -17.43
CA GLU A 124 -4.79 -1.90 -18.59
C GLU A 124 -4.79 -2.83 -19.81
N PHE A 125 -3.81 -3.74 -19.88
CA PHE A 125 -3.76 -4.78 -20.90
C PHE A 125 -4.70 -5.97 -20.63
N LEU A 126 -5.18 -6.12 -19.40
CA LEU A 126 -5.98 -7.24 -18.90
C LEU A 126 -7.43 -6.84 -18.55
N GLY A 127 -7.70 -5.57 -18.25
CA GLY A 127 -9.02 -5.08 -17.88
C GLY A 127 -9.00 -3.78 -17.05
N ASP A 128 -10.17 -3.41 -16.54
CA ASP A 128 -10.41 -2.18 -15.76
C ASP A 128 -10.56 -2.44 -14.25
N SER A 129 -10.78 -3.70 -13.85
CA SER A 129 -10.85 -4.13 -12.45
C SER A 129 -10.35 -5.57 -12.27
N ALA A 130 -10.23 -6.00 -11.01
CA ALA A 130 -10.06 -7.40 -10.64
C ALA A 130 -11.01 -7.82 -9.53
N SER A 131 -11.35 -9.10 -9.50
CA SER A 131 -11.87 -9.76 -8.31
C SER A 131 -10.84 -10.81 -7.87
N CYS A 132 -10.64 -10.97 -6.57
CA CYS A 132 -9.70 -11.97 -6.07
C CYS A 132 -10.36 -12.88 -5.03
N ILE A 133 -9.99 -14.16 -5.07
CA ILE A 133 -10.44 -15.18 -4.13
C ILE A 133 -9.25 -15.75 -3.37
N THR A 134 -9.51 -16.33 -2.20
CA THR A 134 -8.51 -17.15 -1.51
C THR A 134 -8.39 -18.51 -2.17
N ASP A 135 -7.24 -19.17 -2.03
CA ASP A 135 -7.00 -20.51 -2.57
C ASP A 135 -8.00 -21.53 -2.01
N GLU A 136 -8.51 -21.32 -0.78
CA GLU A 136 -9.58 -22.15 -0.20
C GLU A 136 -10.91 -22.03 -0.96
N LEU A 137 -11.12 -20.93 -1.69
CA LEU A 137 -12.31 -20.67 -2.52
C LEU A 137 -12.09 -21.00 -3.99
N SER A 138 -10.84 -21.20 -4.45
CA SER A 138 -10.56 -21.56 -5.85
C SER A 138 -10.80 -23.04 -6.17
N ASP A 139 -10.96 -23.88 -5.15
CA ASP A 139 -11.20 -25.33 -5.27
C ASP A 139 -12.70 -25.71 -5.20
N LEU A 140 -13.61 -24.72 -5.11
CA LEU A 140 -15.07 -24.90 -5.13
C LEU A 140 -15.65 -24.67 -6.53
#